data_AF-A0A1A8U468-F1
#
_entry.id   AF-A0A1A8U468-F1
#
_cell.length_a   1.000
_cell.length_b   1.000
_cell.length_c   1.000
_cell.angle_alpha   90.00
_cell.angle_beta   90.00
_cell.angle_gamma   90.00
#
_symmetry.space_group_name_H-M   'P 1'
#
loop_
_entity.id
_entity.type
_entity.pdbx_description
1 polymer ?
#
loop_
_entity_poly.entity_id
_entity_poly.type
_entity_poly.pdbx_seq_one_letter_code
_entity_poly.pdbx_strand_id
1 'polypeptide(L)'
;MRLRSGGGRKVMLFWPNIVGYIRISLVFAAWAAHQSPAAFVPLYTLASVLDGVDGWLARKLGQTSRFGAWLDVLVDNLSRSMLWSLLFQWGWLVSTLEWCVFVCNHSTRGPDWKSSFSSSPRLIRAIMANGLWTPLGVWVVSGLHGLPLWLYLHQNDLLSDWLGLQPWVQSVGTVVLAAGRVMALSAEMWCIWTHIHYLTSDETEDKKLTT
;
A
#
# COMPACT_ATOMS: atom_id res chain seq x y z
N MET A 1 14.84 -14.65 24.30
CA MET A 1 13.76 -15.09 23.40
C MET A 1 14.30 -16.19 22.48
N ARG A 2 14.00 -17.48 22.76
CA ARG A 2 14.45 -18.61 21.92
C ARG A 2 13.54 -18.71 20.69
N LEU A 3 14.03 -18.33 19.51
CA LEU A 3 13.37 -18.62 18.24
C LEU A 3 13.33 -20.15 18.06
N ARG A 4 12.15 -20.76 18.19
CA ARG A 4 11.91 -22.14 17.72
C ARG A 4 12.13 -22.15 16.20
N SER A 5 13.31 -22.58 15.77
CA SER A 5 13.78 -22.55 14.37
C SER A 5 12.91 -23.34 13.38
N GLY A 6 11.93 -24.11 13.85
CA GLY A 6 10.95 -24.81 13.00
C GLY A 6 9.68 -24.02 12.66
N GLY A 7 9.30 -23.01 13.45
CA GLY A 7 8.05 -22.26 13.26
C GLY A 7 8.15 -21.19 12.16
N GLY A 8 9.24 -20.43 12.14
CA GLY A 8 9.44 -19.34 11.19
C GLY A 8 9.48 -19.81 9.73
N ARG A 9 10.18 -20.91 9.44
CA ARG A 9 10.25 -21.50 8.10
C ARG A 9 8.88 -21.96 7.59
N LYS A 10 8.03 -22.50 8.47
CA LYS A 10 6.66 -22.89 8.10
C LYS A 10 5.82 -21.68 7.69
N VAL A 11 5.95 -20.57 8.43
CA VAL A 11 5.25 -19.32 8.10
C VAL A 11 5.70 -18.80 6.74
N MET A 12 7.01 -18.76 6.46
CA MET A 12 7.52 -18.32 5.15
C MET A 12 6.96 -19.14 3.97
N LEU A 13 6.61 -20.42 4.21
CA LEU A 13 6.09 -21.35 3.22
C LEU A 13 4.55 -21.47 3.23
N PHE A 14 3.83 -20.61 3.95
CA PHE A 14 2.37 -20.56 3.83
C PHE A 14 1.96 -20.23 2.39
N TRP A 15 0.87 -20.83 1.92
CA TRP A 15 0.32 -20.60 0.58
C TRP A 15 0.11 -19.11 0.24
N PRO A 16 -0.48 -18.26 1.11
CA PRO A 16 -0.56 -16.81 0.85
C PRO A 16 0.82 -16.16 0.68
N ASN A 17 1.85 -16.59 1.42
CA ASN A 17 3.19 -16.00 1.32
C ASN A 17 3.91 -16.43 0.04
N ILE A 18 3.67 -17.66 -0.42
CA ILE A 18 4.12 -18.13 -1.74
C ILE A 18 3.51 -17.26 -2.84
N VAL A 19 2.21 -16.95 -2.75
CA VAL A 19 1.56 -16.00 -3.66
C VAL A 19 2.21 -14.62 -3.56
N GLY A 20 2.53 -14.13 -2.36
CA GLY A 20 3.31 -12.92 -2.15
C GLY A 20 4.66 -12.91 -2.89
N TYR A 21 5.41 -14.02 -2.86
CA TYR A 21 6.67 -14.14 -3.62
C TYR A 21 6.45 -14.17 -5.13
N ILE A 22 5.37 -14.80 -5.61
CA ILE A 22 4.98 -14.76 -7.02
C ILE A 22 4.65 -13.32 -7.44
N ARG A 23 3.94 -12.56 -6.59
CA ARG A 23 3.64 -11.13 -6.83
C ARG A 23 4.93 -10.32 -6.99
N ILE A 24 5.94 -10.53 -6.14
CA ILE A 24 7.25 -9.87 -6.28
C ILE A 24 7.86 -10.15 -7.65
N SER A 25 7.90 -11.43 -8.06
CA SER A 25 8.44 -11.81 -9.37
C SER A 25 7.65 -11.18 -10.53
N LEU A 26 6.32 -11.11 -10.43
CA LEU A 26 5.48 -10.47 -11.44
C LEU A 26 5.71 -8.95 -11.51
N VAL A 27 5.90 -8.29 -10.38
CA VAL A 27 6.23 -6.85 -10.33
C VAL A 27 7.57 -6.58 -11.00
N PHE A 28 8.61 -7.39 -10.74
CA PHE A 28 9.89 -7.29 -11.43
C PHE A 28 9.78 -7.61 -12.92
N ALA A 29 8.99 -8.61 -13.30
CA ALA A 29 8.74 -8.95 -14.69
C ALA A 29 8.01 -7.81 -15.42
N ALA A 30 6.99 -7.20 -14.79
CA ALA A 30 6.30 -6.04 -15.32
C ALA A 30 7.29 -4.90 -15.55
N TRP A 31 8.13 -4.58 -14.56
CA TRP A 31 9.16 -3.56 -14.70
C TRP A 31 10.16 -3.87 -15.81
N ALA A 32 10.64 -5.11 -15.93
CA ALA A 32 11.54 -5.47 -17.02
C ALA A 32 10.87 -5.25 -18.40
N ALA A 33 9.55 -5.39 -18.46
CA ALA A 33 8.74 -5.18 -19.65
C ALA A 33 8.13 -3.76 -19.77
N HIS A 34 8.57 -2.76 -18.98
CA HIS A 34 7.95 -1.42 -18.95
C HIS A 34 7.89 -0.70 -20.30
N GLN A 35 8.78 -1.03 -21.23
CA GLN A 35 8.80 -0.45 -22.58
C GLN A 35 7.75 -1.03 -23.51
N SER A 36 7.11 -2.15 -23.12
CA SER A 36 6.06 -2.81 -23.87
C SER A 36 4.76 -2.80 -23.05
N PRO A 37 3.87 -1.80 -23.26
CA PRO A 37 2.63 -1.71 -22.51
C PRO A 37 1.74 -2.96 -22.61
N ALA A 38 1.79 -3.65 -23.76
CA ALA A 38 1.09 -4.92 -24.00
C ALA A 38 1.55 -6.06 -23.07
N ALA A 39 2.79 -6.03 -22.58
CA ALA A 39 3.31 -6.99 -21.61
C ALA A 39 3.24 -6.45 -20.17
N PHE A 40 3.56 -5.16 -19.98
CA PHE A 40 3.53 -4.51 -18.67
C PHE A 40 2.14 -4.59 -18.02
N VAL A 41 1.08 -4.19 -18.74
CA VAL A 41 -0.26 -4.04 -18.15
C VAL A 41 -0.82 -5.38 -17.65
N PRO A 42 -0.76 -6.48 -18.42
CA PRO A 42 -1.20 -7.78 -17.91
C PRO A 42 -0.40 -8.28 -16.71
N LEU A 43 0.93 -8.12 -16.70
CA LEU A 43 1.78 -8.55 -15.60
C LEU A 43 1.49 -7.77 -14.32
N TYR A 44 1.38 -6.45 -14.41
CA TYR A 44 1.06 -5.58 -13.29
C TYR A 44 -0.35 -5.84 -12.75
N THR A 45 -1.32 -6.03 -13.66
CA THR A 45 -2.70 -6.36 -13.30
C THR A 45 -2.77 -7.70 -12.59
N LEU A 46 -2.06 -8.72 -13.08
CA LEU A 46 -2.02 -10.03 -12.45
C LEU A 46 -1.40 -9.95 -11.04
N ALA A 47 -0.30 -9.21 -10.86
CA ALA A 47 0.30 -8.98 -9.54
C ALA A 47 -0.68 -8.30 -8.56
N SER A 48 -1.45 -7.33 -9.06
CA SER A 48 -2.45 -6.59 -8.27
C SER A 48 -3.67 -7.46 -7.93
N VAL A 49 -4.10 -8.34 -8.82
CA VAL A 49 -5.21 -9.28 -8.54
C VAL A 49 -4.81 -10.33 -7.51
N LEU A 50 -3.55 -10.81 -7.56
CA LEU A 50 -3.05 -11.81 -6.63
C LEU A 50 -2.95 -11.31 -5.18
N ASP A 51 -2.88 -9.99 -4.96
CA ASP A 51 -3.00 -9.36 -3.64
C ASP A 51 -4.30 -9.76 -2.93
N GLY A 52 -5.44 -9.58 -3.60
CA GLY A 52 -6.73 -10.01 -3.05
C GLY A 52 -6.81 -11.52 -2.83
N VAL A 53 -6.13 -12.30 -3.66
CA VAL A 53 -6.09 -13.78 -3.58
C VAL A 53 -5.29 -14.24 -2.37
N ASP A 54 -4.14 -13.65 -2.08
CA ASP A 54 -3.34 -14.07 -0.92
C ASP A 54 -4.08 -13.79 0.40
N GLY A 55 -4.75 -12.65 0.53
CA GLY A 55 -5.55 -12.32 1.70
C GLY A 55 -6.72 -13.29 1.87
N TRP A 56 -7.38 -13.64 0.76
CA TRP A 56 -8.44 -14.64 0.76
C TRP A 56 -7.93 -16.03 1.16
N LEU A 57 -6.80 -16.47 0.61
CA LEU A 57 -6.15 -17.74 0.97
C LEU A 57 -5.76 -17.77 2.44
N ALA A 58 -5.18 -16.69 2.96
CA ALA A 58 -4.77 -16.58 4.36
C ALA A 58 -5.97 -16.80 5.30
N ARG A 59 -7.14 -16.21 5.00
CA ARG A 59 -8.37 -16.39 5.78
C ARG A 59 -8.95 -17.79 5.61
N LYS A 60 -9.02 -18.29 4.37
CA LYS A 60 -9.62 -19.60 4.07
C LYS A 60 -8.83 -20.77 4.65
N LEU A 61 -7.50 -20.67 4.66
CA LEU A 61 -6.60 -21.73 5.15
C LEU A 61 -6.20 -21.56 6.62
N GLY A 62 -6.67 -20.50 7.30
CA GLY A 62 -6.22 -20.18 8.66
C GLY A 62 -4.72 -19.86 8.76
N GLN A 63 -4.13 -19.36 7.67
CA GLN A 63 -2.69 -19.07 7.52
C GLN A 63 -2.37 -17.57 7.66
N THR A 64 -3.17 -16.82 8.40
CA THR A 64 -2.90 -15.42 8.71
C THR A 64 -1.66 -15.29 9.59
N SER A 65 -0.72 -14.41 9.23
CA SER A 65 0.51 -14.20 9.99
C SER A 65 0.99 -12.76 9.92
N ARG A 66 1.75 -12.31 10.94
CA ARG A 66 2.39 -10.98 10.94
C ARG A 66 3.37 -10.82 9.77
N PHE A 67 4.09 -11.89 9.43
CA PHE A 67 5.00 -11.90 8.28
C PHE A 67 4.23 -11.69 6.96
N GLY A 68 3.12 -12.41 6.76
CA GLY A 68 2.30 -12.25 5.55
C GLY A 68 1.72 -10.85 5.43
N ALA A 69 1.15 -10.31 6.51
CA ALA A 69 0.63 -8.93 6.51
C ALA A 69 1.73 -7.87 6.26
N TRP A 70 2.96 -8.10 6.73
CA TRP A 70 4.10 -7.24 6.42
C TRP A 70 4.56 -7.37 4.97
N LEU A 71 4.63 -8.59 4.46
CA LEU A 71 5.03 -8.90 3.09
C LEU A 71 4.07 -8.25 2.09
N ASP A 72 2.77 -8.36 2.34
CA ASP A 72 1.70 -7.76 1.55
C ASP A 72 1.90 -6.26 1.31
N VAL A 73 2.02 -5.48 2.40
CA VAL A 73 2.26 -4.04 2.35
C VAL A 73 3.60 -3.70 1.68
N LEU A 74 4.63 -4.54 1.86
CA LEU A 74 5.92 -4.37 1.20
C LEU A 74 5.81 -4.50 -0.32
N VAL A 75 5.10 -5.52 -0.83
CA VAL A 75 4.93 -5.73 -2.27
C VAL A 75 4.08 -4.61 -2.89
N ASP A 76 3.07 -4.15 -2.17
CA ASP A 76 2.25 -3.01 -2.56
C ASP A 76 3.04 -1.71 -2.67
N ASN A 77 3.87 -1.39 -1.67
CA ASN A 77 4.77 -0.24 -1.72
C ASN A 77 5.79 -0.37 -2.86
N LEU A 78 6.36 -1.56 -3.06
CA LEU A 78 7.31 -1.82 -4.14
C LEU A 78 6.68 -1.57 -5.52
N SER A 79 5.50 -2.16 -5.77
CA SER A 79 4.81 -2.03 -7.06
C SER A 79 4.46 -0.57 -7.39
N ARG A 80 3.91 0.19 -6.43
CA ARG A 80 3.63 1.62 -6.61
C ARG A 80 4.90 2.45 -6.76
N SER A 81 5.96 2.14 -6.01
CA SER A 81 7.23 2.89 -6.10
C SER A 81 7.83 2.82 -7.50
N MET A 82 7.77 1.63 -8.10
CA MET A 82 8.22 1.39 -9.46
C MET A 82 7.34 2.17 -10.44
N LEU A 83 6.02 2.08 -10.30
CA LEU A 83 5.11 2.78 -11.19
C LEU A 83 5.28 4.31 -11.16
N TRP A 84 5.40 4.90 -9.97
CA TRP A 84 5.72 6.33 -9.84
C TRP A 84 7.03 6.72 -10.51
N SER A 85 8.05 5.86 -10.41
CA SER A 85 9.37 6.10 -11.02
C SER A 85 9.35 6.03 -12.55
N LEU A 86 8.41 5.28 -13.15
CA LEU A 86 8.20 5.28 -14.60
C LEU A 86 7.49 6.56 -15.07
N LEU A 87 6.55 7.07 -14.27
CA LEU A 87 5.67 8.17 -14.67
C LEU A 87 6.35 9.53 -14.61
N PHE A 88 7.18 9.77 -13.58
CA PHE A 88 7.75 11.08 -13.32
C PHE A 88 9.18 10.95 -12.77
N GLN A 89 10.06 11.86 -13.20
CA GLN A 89 11.44 11.96 -12.68
C GLN A 89 11.50 12.21 -11.17
N TRP A 90 10.47 12.86 -10.60
CA TRP A 90 10.34 13.11 -9.17
C TRP A 90 9.51 12.05 -8.44
N GLY A 91 9.04 11.01 -9.13
CA GLY A 91 8.16 9.97 -8.55
C GLY A 91 8.78 9.26 -7.35
N TRP A 92 10.11 9.21 -7.25
CA TRP A 92 10.83 8.70 -6.09
C TRP A 92 10.48 9.43 -4.78
N LEU A 93 10.07 10.71 -4.82
CA LEU A 93 9.62 11.44 -3.63
C LEU A 93 8.33 10.84 -3.04
N VAL A 94 7.39 10.46 -3.90
CA VAL A 94 6.15 9.80 -3.49
C VAL A 94 6.46 8.43 -2.91
N SER A 95 7.35 7.68 -3.57
CA SER A 95 7.86 6.40 -3.07
C SER A 95 8.48 6.55 -1.67
N THR A 96 9.39 7.51 -1.48
CA THR A 96 10.04 7.76 -0.18
C THR A 96 9.01 8.05 0.91
N LEU A 97 8.00 8.87 0.62
CA LEU A 97 6.90 9.12 1.56
C LEU A 97 6.16 7.83 1.93
N GLU A 98 5.76 7.03 0.95
CA GLU A 98 5.03 5.77 1.18
C GLU A 98 5.87 4.77 2.02
N TRP A 99 7.19 4.70 1.77
CA TRP A 99 8.11 3.90 2.58
C TRP A 99 8.27 4.48 4.00
N CYS A 100 8.33 5.79 4.18
CA CYS A 100 8.34 6.42 5.49
C CYS A 100 7.07 6.06 6.28
N VAL A 101 5.90 6.13 5.65
CA VAL A 101 4.62 5.74 6.26
C VAL A 101 4.65 4.27 6.69
N PHE A 102 5.14 3.38 5.83
CA PHE A 102 5.28 1.96 6.15
C PHE A 102 6.16 1.74 7.38
N VAL A 103 7.34 2.36 7.43
CA VAL A 103 8.25 2.27 8.58
C VAL A 103 7.59 2.82 9.83
N CYS A 104 7.00 4.01 9.77
CA CYS A 104 6.34 4.68 10.90
C CYS A 104 5.20 3.83 11.48
N ASN A 105 4.38 3.23 10.61
CA ASN A 105 3.24 2.43 11.04
C ASN A 105 3.69 1.08 11.61
N HIS A 106 4.70 0.44 11.00
CA HIS A 106 5.20 -0.84 11.46
C HIS A 106 5.99 -0.75 12.77
N SER A 107 6.81 0.30 12.94
CA SER A 107 7.70 0.48 14.10
C SER A 107 6.95 0.76 15.40
N THR A 108 5.78 1.41 15.33
CA THR A 108 5.03 1.81 16.54
C THR A 108 3.86 0.92 16.89
N ARG A 109 3.21 0.30 15.91
CA ARG A 109 1.79 -0.07 16.06
C ARG A 109 1.45 -1.52 15.75
N GLY A 110 2.40 -2.31 15.24
CA GLY A 110 2.27 -3.76 15.09
C GLY A 110 0.92 -4.20 14.48
N PRO A 111 0.30 -5.31 14.95
CA PRO A 111 -0.97 -5.80 14.41
C PRO A 111 -2.20 -4.93 14.76
N ASP A 112 -2.10 -4.04 15.75
CA ASP A 112 -3.25 -3.28 16.28
C ASP A 112 -3.35 -1.84 15.75
N TRP A 113 -2.61 -1.49 14.71
CA TRP A 113 -2.56 -0.11 14.18
C TRP A 113 -3.94 0.51 13.86
N LYS A 114 -4.94 -0.32 13.52
CA LYS A 114 -6.32 0.12 13.25
C LYS A 114 -7.06 0.65 14.49
N SER A 115 -6.72 0.21 15.70
CA SER A 115 -7.37 0.67 16.95
C SER A 115 -6.92 2.08 17.36
N SER A 116 -5.75 2.50 16.85
CA SER A 116 -5.13 3.79 17.16
C SER A 116 -5.80 4.98 16.48
N PHE A 117 -6.69 4.77 15.51
CA PHE A 117 -7.41 5.88 14.85
C PHE A 117 -8.57 6.44 15.66
N SER A 118 -8.83 5.88 16.85
CA SER A 118 -9.83 6.37 17.79
C SER A 118 -9.52 7.76 18.36
N SER A 119 -8.26 8.19 18.33
CA SER A 119 -7.81 9.56 18.70
C SER A 119 -7.53 10.45 17.49
N SER A 120 -7.71 9.97 16.26
CA SER A 120 -7.39 10.72 15.05
C SER A 120 -8.40 11.84 14.72
N PRO A 121 -7.97 12.86 13.94
CA PRO A 121 -8.82 13.92 13.42
C PRO A 121 -10.03 13.35 12.68
N ARG A 122 -11.12 14.13 12.64
CA ARG A 122 -12.40 13.72 12.02
C ARG A 122 -12.25 13.19 10.61
N LEU A 123 -11.42 13.84 9.79
CA LEU A 123 -11.15 13.43 8.41
C LEU A 123 -10.51 12.03 8.35
N ILE A 124 -9.42 11.82 9.08
CA ILE A 124 -8.71 10.54 9.09
C ILE A 124 -9.60 9.42 9.64
N ARG A 125 -10.40 9.72 10.66
CA ARG A 125 -11.38 8.77 11.21
C ARG A 125 -12.45 8.40 10.19
N ALA A 126 -12.93 9.36 9.41
CA ALA A 126 -13.91 9.11 8.35
C ALA A 126 -13.32 8.26 7.21
N ILE A 127 -12.06 8.49 6.84
CA ILE A 127 -11.34 7.68 5.86
C ILE A 127 -11.22 6.23 6.37
N MET A 128 -10.78 6.04 7.61
CA MET A 128 -10.50 4.72 8.20
C MET A 128 -11.76 3.98 8.71
N ALA A 129 -12.93 4.61 8.67
CA ALA A 129 -14.18 4.03 9.13
C ALA A 129 -14.51 2.73 8.37
N ASN A 130 -15.13 1.78 9.06
CA ASN A 130 -15.46 0.44 8.54
C ASN A 130 -14.28 -0.29 7.87
N GLY A 131 -13.04 -0.01 8.30
CA GLY A 131 -11.86 -0.60 7.70
C GLY A 131 -11.65 -0.23 6.23
N LEU A 132 -11.89 1.05 5.90
CA LEU A 132 -11.80 1.66 4.55
C LEU A 132 -12.98 1.34 3.61
N TRP A 133 -13.98 0.57 4.05
CA TRP A 133 -15.18 0.24 3.24
C TRP A 133 -16.26 1.33 3.21
N THR A 134 -15.90 2.59 3.47
CA THR A 134 -16.78 3.75 3.25
C THR A 134 -16.56 4.31 1.84
N PRO A 135 -17.52 5.05 1.25
CA PRO A 135 -17.31 5.71 -0.04
C PRO A 135 -16.06 6.58 -0.07
N LEU A 136 -15.77 7.28 1.04
CA LEU A 136 -14.57 8.08 1.20
C LEU A 136 -13.30 7.21 1.27
N GLY A 137 -13.31 6.14 2.07
CA GLY A 137 -12.17 5.21 2.19
C GLY A 137 -11.84 4.53 0.87
N VAL A 138 -12.86 4.05 0.15
CA VAL A 138 -12.71 3.47 -1.20
C VAL A 138 -12.12 4.49 -2.16
N TRP A 139 -12.63 5.72 -2.17
CA TRP A 139 -12.08 6.77 -3.04
C TRP A 139 -10.61 7.10 -2.74
N VAL A 140 -10.24 7.18 -1.46
CA VAL A 140 -8.84 7.36 -1.04
C VAL A 140 -7.96 6.21 -1.50
N VAL A 141 -8.38 4.97 -1.31
CA VAL A 141 -7.64 3.77 -1.73
C VAL A 141 -7.55 3.70 -3.25
N SER A 142 -8.62 4.03 -3.97
CA SER A 142 -8.61 4.14 -5.44
C SER A 142 -7.64 5.22 -5.91
N GLY A 143 -7.53 6.36 -5.22
CA GLY A 143 -6.52 7.36 -5.52
C GLY A 143 -5.09 6.88 -5.23
N LEU A 144 -4.89 6.16 -4.12
CA LEU A 144 -3.58 5.63 -3.73
C LEU A 144 -3.06 4.57 -4.71
N HIS A 145 -3.89 3.58 -5.06
CA HIS A 145 -3.48 2.45 -5.91
C HIS A 145 -3.82 2.64 -7.39
N GLY A 146 -4.94 3.28 -7.69
CA GLY A 146 -5.47 3.42 -9.04
C GLY A 146 -4.87 4.58 -9.83
N LEU A 147 -4.51 5.69 -9.19
CA LEU A 147 -3.95 6.86 -9.89
C LEU A 147 -2.66 6.53 -10.66
N PRO A 148 -1.64 5.86 -10.09
CA PRO A 148 -0.40 5.60 -10.83
C PRO A 148 -0.65 4.74 -12.06
N LEU A 149 -1.50 3.71 -11.94
CA LEU A 149 -1.87 2.86 -13.07
C LEU A 149 -2.67 3.62 -14.13
N TRP A 150 -3.63 4.45 -13.71
CA TRP A 150 -4.40 5.30 -14.61
C TRP A 150 -3.50 6.25 -15.41
N LEU A 151 -2.55 6.91 -14.74
CA LEU A 151 -1.59 7.80 -15.39
C LEU A 151 -0.68 7.04 -16.37
N TYR A 152 -0.29 5.81 -16.05
CA TYR A 152 0.50 4.98 -16.95
C TYR A 152 -0.29 4.64 -18.22
N LEU A 153 -1.54 4.21 -18.06
CA LEU A 153 -2.43 3.93 -19.19
C LEU A 153 -2.69 5.18 -20.03
N HIS A 154 -2.83 6.35 -19.38
CA HIS A 154 -3.02 7.63 -20.05
C HIS A 154 -1.77 8.07 -20.84
N GLN A 155 -0.57 7.99 -20.26
CA GLN A 155 0.68 8.39 -20.92
C GLN A 155 1.06 7.49 -22.11
N ASN A 156 0.55 6.26 -22.15
CA ASN A 156 0.77 5.31 -23.24
C ASN A 156 -0.45 5.20 -24.18
N ASP A 157 -1.38 6.16 -24.14
CA ASP A 157 -2.60 6.22 -24.96
C ASP A 157 -3.56 5.01 -24.86
N LEU A 158 -3.32 4.09 -23.92
CA LEU A 158 -4.08 2.85 -23.75
C LEU A 158 -5.51 3.08 -23.28
N LEU A 159 -5.78 4.19 -22.59
CA LEU A 159 -7.15 4.56 -22.20
C LEU A 159 -8.02 4.86 -23.44
N SER A 160 -7.43 5.45 -24.48
CA SER A 160 -8.10 5.68 -25.76
C SER A 160 -8.16 4.38 -26.56
N ASP A 161 -7.02 3.70 -26.70
CA ASP A 161 -6.87 2.58 -27.63
C ASP A 161 -7.60 1.31 -27.19
N TRP A 162 -7.52 0.97 -25.90
CA TRP A 162 -8.08 -0.29 -25.39
C TRP A 162 -9.48 -0.11 -24.81
N LEU A 163 -9.75 1.04 -24.19
CA LEU A 163 -11.01 1.31 -23.50
C LEU A 163 -11.93 2.27 -24.26
N GLY A 164 -11.48 2.89 -25.37
CA GLY A 164 -12.28 3.82 -26.16
C GLY A 164 -12.67 5.09 -25.40
N LEU A 165 -11.92 5.48 -24.36
CA LEU A 165 -12.30 6.60 -23.50
C LEU A 165 -12.02 7.94 -24.20
N GLN A 166 -13.00 8.83 -24.17
CA GLN A 166 -12.84 10.18 -24.69
C GLN A 166 -11.87 11.01 -23.82
N PRO A 167 -11.12 11.98 -24.39
CA PRO A 167 -10.10 12.74 -23.64
C PRO A 167 -10.62 13.48 -22.40
N TRP A 168 -11.87 13.97 -22.44
CA TRP A 168 -12.47 14.63 -21.28
C TRP A 168 -12.74 13.64 -20.14
N VAL A 169 -13.15 12.40 -20.45
CA VAL A 169 -13.36 11.34 -19.44
C VAL A 169 -12.03 10.99 -18.79
N GLN A 170 -10.97 10.92 -19.59
CA GLN A 170 -9.62 10.67 -19.12
C GLN A 170 -9.14 11.77 -18.15
N SER A 171 -9.40 13.03 -18.50
CA SER A 171 -9.07 14.20 -17.68
C SER A 171 -9.86 14.20 -16.36
N VAL A 172 -11.17 13.95 -16.43
CA VAL A 172 -12.04 13.86 -15.24
C VAL A 172 -11.59 12.73 -14.32
N GLY A 173 -11.34 11.53 -14.87
CA GLY A 173 -10.85 10.40 -14.09
C GLY A 173 -9.51 10.69 -13.40
N THR A 174 -8.60 11.36 -14.12
CA THR A 174 -7.31 11.81 -13.55
C THR A 174 -7.51 12.75 -12.38
N VAL A 175 -8.37 13.77 -12.52
CA VAL A 175 -8.66 14.74 -11.45
C VAL A 175 -9.30 14.06 -10.24
N VAL A 176 -10.25 13.16 -10.45
CA VAL A 176 -10.93 12.42 -9.37
C VAL A 176 -9.94 11.53 -8.61
N LEU A 177 -9.09 10.78 -9.31
CA LEU A 177 -8.08 9.91 -8.70
C LEU A 177 -6.98 10.73 -8.00
N ALA A 178 -6.55 11.86 -8.59
CA ALA A 178 -5.58 12.77 -8.01
C ALA A 178 -6.08 13.36 -6.69
N ALA A 179 -7.34 13.81 -6.63
CA ALA A 179 -7.95 14.28 -5.40
C ALA A 179 -8.01 13.16 -4.33
N GLY A 180 -8.29 11.92 -4.71
CA GLY A 180 -8.17 10.76 -3.83
C GLY A 180 -6.76 10.56 -3.27
N ARG A 181 -5.72 10.69 -4.11
CA ARG A 181 -4.30 10.59 -3.69
C ARG A 181 -3.88 11.71 -2.75
N VAL A 182 -4.37 12.94 -2.95
CA VAL A 182 -4.13 14.07 -2.05
C VAL A 182 -4.77 13.83 -0.68
N MET A 183 -5.94 13.23 -0.63
CA MET A 183 -6.51 12.81 0.66
C MET A 183 -5.72 11.68 1.31
N ALA A 184 -5.22 10.70 0.52
CA ALA A 184 -4.33 9.67 1.04
C ALA A 184 -3.09 10.30 1.70
N LEU A 185 -2.51 11.32 1.06
CA LEU A 185 -1.40 12.10 1.62
C LEU A 185 -1.71 12.69 3.00
N SER A 186 -2.94 13.19 3.23
CA SER A 186 -3.32 13.68 4.56
C SER A 186 -3.27 12.58 5.63
N ALA A 187 -3.67 11.35 5.30
CA ALA A 187 -3.61 10.20 6.20
C ALA A 187 -2.17 9.72 6.42
N GLU A 188 -1.34 9.73 5.38
CA GLU A 188 0.09 9.43 5.42
C GLU A 188 0.84 10.40 6.34
N MET A 189 0.61 11.70 6.17
CA MET A 189 1.19 12.75 7.02
C MET A 189 0.77 12.59 8.48
N TRP A 190 -0.50 12.23 8.72
CA TRP A 190 -0.97 11.93 10.06
C TRP A 190 -0.25 10.72 10.67
N CYS A 191 -0.06 9.63 9.92
CA CYS A 191 0.66 8.45 10.38
C CYS A 191 2.11 8.79 10.78
N ILE A 192 2.81 9.57 9.96
CA ILE A 192 4.18 10.03 10.25
C ILE A 192 4.19 10.93 11.48
N TRP A 193 3.30 11.92 11.54
CA TRP A 193 3.19 12.83 12.69
C TRP A 193 2.96 12.07 14.00
N THR A 194 2.04 11.11 14.00
CA THR A 194 1.74 10.30 15.19
C THR A 194 2.91 9.40 15.58
N HIS A 195 3.77 9.02 14.64
CA HIS A 195 5.03 8.33 14.93
C HIS A 195 6.07 9.26 15.56
N ILE A 196 6.26 10.47 15.01
CA ILE A 196 7.16 11.48 15.58
C ILE A 196 6.74 11.84 17.00
N HIS A 197 5.44 12.05 17.24
CA HIS A 197 4.93 12.32 18.58
C HIS A 197 5.22 11.17 19.55
N TYR A 198 5.11 9.92 19.10
CA TYR A 198 5.47 8.76 19.93
C TYR A 198 6.96 8.72 20.28
N LEU A 199 7.84 9.05 19.32
CA LEU A 199 9.28 9.08 19.56
C LEU A 199 9.74 10.25 20.45
N THR A 200 8.94 11.32 20.51
CA THR A 200 9.24 12.54 21.27
C THR A 200 8.48 12.63 22.59
N SER A 201 7.48 11.77 22.82
CA SER A 201 6.92 11.55 24.15
C SER A 201 7.94 10.78 24.97
N ASP A 202 8.69 11.49 25.81
CA ASP A 202 9.75 10.96 26.67
C ASP A 202 9.37 9.68 27.44
N GLU A 203 10.36 8.80 27.65
CA GLU A 203 10.41 7.70 28.65
C GLU A 203 10.16 8.16 30.11
N THR A 204 9.71 9.39 30.32
CA THR A 204 9.57 10.06 31.63
C THR A 204 8.65 9.40 32.65
N GLU A 205 7.88 8.37 32.30
CA GLU A 205 7.12 7.61 33.29
C GLU A 205 7.94 6.53 34.01
N ASP A 206 8.98 5.94 33.39
CA ASP A 206 9.77 4.86 34.01
C ASP A 206 10.76 5.35 35.09
N LYS A 207 11.12 6.64 35.08
CA LYS A 207 11.91 7.26 36.18
C LYS A 207 11.06 7.70 37.37
N LYS A 208 9.74 7.87 37.22
CA LYS A 208 8.85 8.24 38.34
C LYS A 208 8.35 7.05 39.15
N LEU A 209 8.53 5.81 38.68
CA LEU A 209 8.24 4.58 39.44
C LEU A 209 9.49 3.97 40.12
N THR A 210 10.67 4.55 39.93
CA THR A 210 11.94 4.09 40.52
C THR A 210 12.60 5.10 41.48
N THR A 211 11.91 6.19 41.82
CA THR A 211 12.28 7.10 42.95
C THR A 211 11.13 7.19 43.94
#